data_AF-A0A932DVT8-F1
#
_entry.id   AF-A0A932DVT8-F1
#
_cell.length_a   1.000
_cell.length_b   1.000
_cell.length_c   1.000
_cell.angle_alpha   90.00
_cell.angle_beta   90.00
_cell.angle_gamma   90.00
#
_symmetry.space_group_name_H-M   'P 1'
#
loop_
_entity.id
_entity.type
_entity.pdbx_description
1 polymer ?
#
loop_
_entity_poly.entity_id
_entity_poly.type
_entity_poly.pdbx_seq_one_letter_code
_entity_poly.pdbx_strand_id
1 'polypeptide(L)'
;MELAKGRTLSELERTAVPRIVEQFEAVITHLRPPPYPYAIDPELAERGKRLFSSEAVGCYRCHGIYDGRGSVQWTGVHTNVGTDPARLDLVSDGFLEAFRQSPLADRWKLIRSHGYAATPLTGVWANFPYLHNGSVPTLYHLLGPASERPRIFYVPGATRFDRTRVGQRLLPDGLDARLSEAELLERFGRDRDWFTTDRPGSGNMGHDFWDRIKTDENRRALIEYLQTL
;
A
#
# COMPACT_ATOMS: atom_id res chain seq x y z
N MET A 1 3.72 32.43 -5.14
CA MET A 1 3.83 32.33 -3.68
C MET A 1 5.31 32.35 -3.33
N GLU A 2 5.89 33.53 -3.11
CA GLU A 2 7.27 33.64 -2.62
C GLU A 2 7.24 33.34 -1.12
N LEU A 3 7.52 32.10 -0.73
CA LEU A 3 7.75 31.80 0.68
C LEU A 3 9.06 32.46 1.11
N ALA A 4 8.94 33.72 1.52
CA ALA A 4 9.74 34.37 2.54
C ALA A 4 11.26 34.29 2.36
N LYS A 5 11.79 35.08 1.43
CA LYS A 5 13.21 35.43 1.41
C LYS A 5 13.54 36.20 2.71
N GLY A 6 14.38 35.61 3.58
CA GLY A 6 14.92 36.28 4.78
C GLY A 6 14.26 35.98 6.13
N ARG A 7 13.31 35.03 6.22
CA ARG A 7 12.76 34.57 7.50
C ARG A 7 13.52 33.36 8.03
N THR A 8 13.69 33.28 9.35
CA THR A 8 14.28 32.11 10.01
C THR A 8 13.31 30.93 9.99
N LEU A 9 13.84 29.70 10.14
CA LEU A 9 13.02 28.49 10.24
C LEU A 9 12.00 28.59 11.39
N SER A 10 12.42 29.08 12.57
CA SER A 10 11.53 29.27 13.73
C SER A 10 10.35 30.22 13.43
N GLU A 11 10.58 31.27 12.63
CA GLU A 11 9.51 32.20 12.23
C GLU A 11 8.54 31.55 11.24
N LEU A 12 9.04 30.71 10.33
CA LEU A 12 8.21 29.93 9.43
C LEU A 12 7.40 28.88 10.18
N GLU A 13 7.99 28.17 11.14
CA GLU A 13 7.29 27.21 12.01
C GLU A 13 6.20 27.87 12.85
N ARG A 14 6.42 29.09 13.34
CA ARG A 14 5.40 29.79 14.14
C ARG A 14 4.27 30.38 13.29
N THR A 15 4.55 30.80 12.05
CA THR A 15 3.59 31.61 11.28
C THR A 15 3.06 30.96 10.01
N ALA A 16 3.87 30.15 9.33
CA ALA A 16 3.49 29.52 8.06
C ALA A 16 3.01 28.07 8.29
N VAL A 17 3.71 27.27 9.09
CA VAL A 17 3.38 25.85 9.29
C VAL A 17 1.95 25.65 9.83
N PRO A 18 1.46 26.36 10.87
CA PRO A 18 0.09 26.19 11.37
C PRO A 18 -0.95 26.51 10.31
N ARG A 19 -0.71 27.54 9.48
CA ARG A 19 -1.61 27.91 8.39
C ARG A 19 -1.61 26.88 7.27
N ILE A 20 -0.44 26.31 6.94
CA ILE A 20 -0.34 25.21 5.97
C ILE A 20 -1.09 23.98 6.50
N VAL A 21 -0.89 23.63 7.77
CA VAL A 21 -1.60 22.51 8.42
C VAL A 21 -3.10 22.75 8.41
N GLU A 22 -3.56 23.92 8.85
CA GLU A 22 -4.99 24.29 8.86
C GLU A 22 -5.59 24.23 7.45
N GLN A 23 -4.92 24.80 6.44
CA GLN A 23 -5.40 24.77 5.05
C GLN A 23 -5.42 23.35 4.48
N PHE A 24 -4.41 22.54 4.81
CA PHE A 24 -4.34 21.15 4.37
C PHE A 24 -5.43 20.31 5.04
N GLU A 25 -5.62 20.45 6.35
CA GLU A 25 -6.65 19.78 7.15
C GLU A 25 -8.06 20.16 6.69
N ALA A 26 -8.30 21.44 6.36
CA ALA A 26 -9.57 21.92 5.83
C ALA A 26 -9.96 21.28 4.48
N VAL A 27 -9.01 20.65 3.76
CA VAL A 27 -9.28 19.91 2.53
C VAL A 27 -9.27 18.40 2.79
N ILE A 28 -8.18 17.87 3.34
CA ILE A 28 -7.96 16.42 3.38
C ILE A 28 -8.94 15.68 4.30
N THR A 29 -9.44 16.33 5.35
CA THR A 29 -10.43 15.74 6.26
C THR A 29 -11.79 15.50 5.59
N HIS A 30 -12.05 16.15 4.47
CA HIS A 30 -13.28 16.00 3.68
C HIS A 30 -13.10 15.14 2.43
N LEU A 31 -11.87 14.75 2.07
CA LEU A 31 -11.64 13.85 0.95
C LEU A 31 -12.09 12.44 1.32
N ARG A 32 -13.02 11.89 0.52
CA ARG A 32 -13.42 10.49 0.58
C ARG A 32 -12.92 9.78 -0.67
N PRO A 33 -12.48 8.51 -0.54
CA PRO A 33 -12.15 7.74 -1.73
C PRO A 33 -13.39 7.53 -2.61
N PRO A 34 -13.20 7.34 -3.92
CA PRO A 34 -14.31 7.03 -4.81
C PRO A 34 -14.94 5.68 -4.41
N PRO A 35 -16.28 5.58 -4.42
CA PRO A 35 -16.92 4.28 -4.24
C PRO A 35 -16.54 3.36 -5.38
N TYR A 36 -16.50 2.06 -5.11
CA TYR A 36 -16.31 1.07 -6.15
C TYR A 36 -17.44 1.17 -7.20
N PRO A 37 -17.14 1.38 -8.49
CA PRO A 37 -18.14 1.78 -9.47
C PRO A 37 -18.89 0.60 -10.12
N TYR A 38 -18.60 -0.64 -9.72
CA TYR A 38 -19.21 -1.84 -10.30
C TYR A 38 -20.13 -2.54 -9.29
N ALA A 39 -20.92 -3.49 -9.79
CA ALA A 39 -21.77 -4.32 -8.95
C ALA A 39 -20.95 -5.10 -7.91
N ILE A 40 -21.49 -5.17 -6.70
CA ILE A 40 -20.97 -5.93 -5.56
C ILE A 40 -22.00 -7.00 -5.23
N ASP A 41 -21.55 -8.23 -5.00
CA ASP A 41 -22.36 -9.30 -4.42
C ASP A 41 -22.46 -9.08 -2.89
N PRO A 42 -23.65 -8.74 -2.37
CA PRO A 42 -23.81 -8.41 -0.96
C PRO A 42 -23.60 -9.61 -0.04
N GLU A 43 -23.94 -10.82 -0.47
CA GLU A 43 -23.77 -12.03 0.35
C GLU A 43 -22.29 -12.39 0.46
N LEU A 44 -21.57 -12.28 -0.66
CA LEU A 44 -20.14 -12.53 -0.71
C LEU A 44 -19.35 -11.46 0.07
N ALA A 45 -19.70 -10.18 -0.05
CA ALA A 45 -19.10 -9.10 0.73
C ALA A 45 -19.33 -9.28 2.24
N GLU A 46 -20.54 -9.70 2.64
CA GLU A 46 -20.86 -9.94 4.05
C GLU A 46 -20.12 -11.17 4.60
N ARG A 47 -19.93 -12.23 3.78
CA ARG A 47 -18.99 -13.32 4.11
C ARG A 47 -17.56 -12.80 4.27
N GLY A 48 -17.09 -11.95 3.38
CA GLY A 48 -15.77 -11.33 3.42
C GLY A 48 -15.55 -10.51 4.69
N LYS A 49 -16.54 -9.72 5.09
CA LYS A 49 -16.53 -8.95 6.33
C LYS A 49 -16.37 -9.84 7.56
N ARG A 50 -17.10 -10.96 7.62
CA ARG A 50 -16.95 -11.93 8.71
C ARG A 50 -15.56 -12.54 8.74
N LEU A 51 -14.98 -12.88 7.58
CA LEU A 51 -13.60 -13.37 7.51
C LEU A 51 -12.59 -12.31 7.98
N PHE A 52 -12.73 -11.07 7.48
CA PHE A 52 -11.86 -9.94 7.82
C PHE A 52 -11.79 -9.69 9.33
N SER A 53 -12.95 -9.77 10.00
CA SER A 53 -13.10 -9.57 11.45
C SER A 53 -12.94 -10.85 12.27
N SER A 54 -12.71 -12.00 11.63
CA SER A 54 -12.53 -13.27 12.33
C SER A 54 -11.17 -13.37 12.99
N GLU A 55 -11.10 -14.15 14.07
CA GLU A 55 -9.84 -14.51 14.70
C GLU A 55 -8.96 -15.42 13.83
N ALA A 56 -9.58 -16.21 12.96
CA ALA A 56 -8.88 -17.13 12.07
C ALA A 56 -8.01 -16.39 11.03
N VAL A 57 -8.53 -15.31 10.44
CA VAL A 57 -7.78 -14.49 9.46
C VAL A 57 -7.08 -13.31 10.15
N GLY A 58 -7.83 -12.53 10.94
CA GLY A 58 -7.28 -11.50 11.82
C GLY A 58 -6.94 -10.16 11.15
N CYS A 59 -7.48 -9.84 9.96
CA CYS A 59 -7.16 -8.59 9.24
C CYS A 59 -7.42 -7.33 10.09
N TYR A 60 -8.57 -7.30 10.78
CA TYR A 60 -9.00 -6.16 11.59
C TYR A 60 -8.01 -5.79 12.72
N ARG A 61 -7.22 -6.75 13.22
CA ARG A 61 -6.24 -6.53 14.29
C ARG A 61 -5.15 -5.53 13.89
N CYS A 62 -4.82 -5.46 12.60
CA CYS A 62 -3.87 -4.49 12.06
C CYS A 62 -4.60 -3.34 11.34
N HIS A 63 -5.56 -3.66 10.47
CA HIS A 63 -6.18 -2.67 9.58
C HIS A 63 -7.37 -1.91 10.18
N GLY A 64 -7.76 -2.22 11.42
CA GLY A 64 -8.83 -1.52 12.13
C GLY A 64 -10.23 -2.09 11.86
N ILE A 65 -11.21 -1.43 12.47
CA ILE A 65 -12.63 -1.81 12.41
C ILE A 65 -13.38 -0.74 11.63
N TYR A 66 -14.13 -1.15 10.60
CA TYR A 66 -14.84 -0.26 9.69
C TYR A 66 -16.31 -0.16 10.08
N ASP A 67 -16.88 1.05 10.01
CA ASP A 67 -18.27 1.33 10.35
C ASP A 67 -19.27 1.02 9.22
N GLY A 68 -18.77 0.58 8.06
CA GLY A 68 -19.56 0.34 6.85
C GLY A 68 -19.94 1.62 6.07
N ARG A 69 -19.46 2.79 6.50
CA ARG A 69 -19.64 4.10 5.84
C ARG A 69 -18.31 4.69 5.36
N GLY A 70 -17.24 3.89 5.39
CA GLY A 70 -15.89 4.25 4.98
C GLY A 70 -15.02 4.81 6.10
N SER A 71 -15.54 4.98 7.32
CA SER A 71 -14.71 5.37 8.47
C SER A 71 -14.12 4.14 9.15
N VAL A 72 -12.90 4.29 9.65
CA VAL A 72 -12.17 3.22 10.33
C VAL A 72 -11.71 3.71 11.70
N GLN A 73 -11.91 2.87 12.72
CA GLN A 73 -11.14 2.98 13.94
C GLN A 73 -9.77 2.36 13.68
N TRP A 74 -8.84 3.21 13.23
CA TRP A 74 -7.49 2.76 12.88
C TRP A 74 -6.66 2.44 14.12
N THR A 75 -5.94 1.33 14.08
CA THR A 75 -5.15 0.84 15.23
C THR A 75 -3.81 1.56 15.39
N GLY A 76 -3.30 2.19 14.32
CA GLY A 76 -1.96 2.77 14.30
C GLY A 76 -0.83 1.75 14.36
N VAL A 77 -1.11 0.46 14.12
CA VAL A 77 -0.11 -0.61 14.25
C VAL A 77 0.97 -0.48 13.18
N HIS A 78 2.22 -0.52 13.63
CA HIS A 78 3.39 -0.78 12.81
C HIS A 78 3.88 -2.20 13.11
N THR A 79 3.98 -3.03 12.08
CA THR A 79 4.37 -4.44 12.26
C THR A 79 5.20 -4.94 11.10
N ASN A 80 6.09 -5.89 11.38
CA ASN A 80 6.86 -6.57 10.35
C ASN A 80 6.12 -7.84 9.94
N VAL A 81 5.56 -7.83 8.74
CA VAL A 81 4.89 -8.99 8.12
C VAL A 81 5.76 -9.65 7.05
N GLY A 82 7.07 -9.42 7.08
CA GLY A 82 8.05 -10.03 6.17
C GLY A 82 8.13 -9.40 4.78
N THR A 83 7.56 -8.19 4.59
CA THR A 83 7.71 -7.44 3.33
C THR A 83 9.14 -6.92 3.17
N ASP A 84 9.51 -6.50 1.96
CA ASP A 84 10.87 -6.02 1.65
C ASP A 84 11.44 -5.10 2.76
N PRO A 85 12.62 -5.39 3.32
CA PRO A 85 13.14 -4.66 4.49
C PRO A 85 13.91 -3.38 4.11
N ALA A 86 14.19 -3.12 2.83
CA ALA A 86 15.13 -2.08 2.40
C ALA A 86 14.78 -0.70 2.96
N ARG A 87 13.48 -0.38 3.09
CA ARG A 87 13.05 0.88 3.70
C ARG A 87 13.31 0.94 5.21
N LEU A 88 13.17 -0.16 5.94
CA LEU A 88 13.53 -0.23 7.37
C LEU A 88 15.04 -0.09 7.56
N ASP A 89 15.80 -0.76 6.70
CA ASP A 89 17.27 -0.82 6.76
C ASP A 89 17.94 0.51 6.40
N LEU A 90 17.23 1.39 5.67
CA LEU A 90 17.70 2.74 5.35
C LEU A 90 18.04 3.56 6.61
N VAL A 91 17.31 3.38 7.70
CA VAL A 91 17.56 4.09 8.97
C VAL A 91 18.61 3.33 9.78
N SER A 92 19.83 3.27 9.24
CA SER A 92 21.00 2.62 9.85
C SER A 92 21.49 3.36 11.10
N ASP A 93 22.38 2.73 11.87
CA ASP A 93 22.97 3.38 13.06
C ASP A 93 23.77 4.63 12.68
N GLY A 94 24.50 4.57 11.55
CA GLY A 94 25.20 5.72 11.00
C GLY A 94 24.25 6.84 10.55
N PHE A 95 23.09 6.51 9.98
CA PHE A 95 22.08 7.52 9.63
C PHE A 95 21.48 8.19 10.87
N LEU A 96 21.18 7.41 11.92
CA LEU A 96 20.71 7.93 13.19
C LEU A 96 21.75 8.85 13.84
N GLU A 97 23.02 8.49 13.78
CA GLU A 97 24.11 9.32 14.31
C GLU A 97 24.27 10.61 13.53
N ALA A 98 24.30 10.55 12.19
CA ALA A 98 24.31 11.73 11.34
C ALA A 98 23.11 12.65 11.63
N PHE A 99 21.92 12.08 11.85
CA PHE A 99 20.75 12.85 12.24
C PHE A 99 20.94 13.54 13.60
N ARG A 100 21.45 12.84 14.63
CA ARG A 100 21.70 13.39 15.98
C ARG A 100 22.70 14.54 15.98
N GLN A 101 23.67 14.51 15.07
CA GLN A 101 24.67 15.56 14.90
C GLN A 101 24.19 16.73 14.03
N SER A 102 23.00 16.62 13.43
CA SER A 102 22.44 17.67 12.59
C SER A 102 21.62 18.67 13.41
N PRO A 103 21.45 19.92 12.94
CA PRO A 103 20.54 20.88 13.56
C PRO A 103 19.07 20.42 13.63
N LEU A 104 18.69 19.35 12.91
CA LEU A 104 17.34 18.79 12.98
C LEU A 104 17.10 18.07 14.32
N ALA A 105 18.13 17.57 14.98
CA ALA A 105 18.00 16.84 16.25
C ALA A 105 17.56 17.73 17.42
N ASP A 106 17.79 19.04 17.33
CA ASP A 106 17.32 20.01 18.33
C ASP A 106 15.79 20.14 18.33
N ARG A 107 15.13 19.70 17.25
CA ARG A 107 13.69 19.89 16.99
C ARG A 107 12.92 18.59 16.82
N TRP A 108 13.57 17.56 16.30
CA TRP A 108 12.92 16.33 15.87
C TRP A 108 13.65 15.11 16.41
N LYS A 109 12.91 14.03 16.63
CA LYS A 109 13.47 12.74 16.99
C LYS A 109 13.28 11.76 15.85
N LEU A 110 14.37 11.29 15.28
CA LEU A 110 14.33 10.18 14.35
C LEU A 110 14.34 8.86 15.12
N ILE A 111 13.37 8.00 14.85
CA ILE A 111 13.24 6.69 15.47
C ILE A 111 13.20 5.64 14.37
N ARG A 112 13.94 4.54 14.56
CA ARG A 112 13.85 3.38 13.67
C ARG A 112 12.47 2.74 13.81
N SER A 113 11.80 2.50 12.69
CA SER A 113 10.53 1.77 12.71
C SER A 113 10.79 0.28 12.88
N HIS A 114 9.90 -0.41 13.62
CA HIS A 114 9.98 -1.85 13.83
C HIS A 114 9.18 -2.64 12.78
N GLY A 115 8.61 -1.95 11.80
CA GLY A 115 7.75 -2.52 10.77
C GLY A 115 7.09 -1.45 9.91
N TYR A 116 6.10 -1.87 9.12
CA TYR A 116 5.35 -0.98 8.26
C TYR A 116 3.98 -0.69 8.87
N ALA A 117 3.49 0.54 8.65
CA ALA A 117 2.14 0.91 9.06
C ALA A 117 1.12 0.05 8.30
N ALA A 118 0.23 -0.61 9.03
CA ALA A 118 -0.94 -1.24 8.43
C ALA A 118 -1.98 -0.14 8.14
N THR A 119 -1.92 0.47 6.97
CA THR A 119 -2.76 1.64 6.63
C THR A 119 -4.26 1.30 6.63
N PRO A 120 -5.14 2.30 6.85
CA PRO A 120 -6.55 2.20 6.47
C PRO A 120 -6.73 1.64 5.06
N LEU A 121 -7.77 0.84 4.88
CA LEU A 121 -8.13 0.17 3.62
C LEU A 121 -9.34 0.83 2.94
N THR A 122 -9.82 1.97 3.45
CA THR A 122 -10.86 2.75 2.78
C THR A 122 -10.40 3.13 1.37
N GLY A 123 -11.17 2.75 0.35
CA GLY A 123 -10.79 2.95 -1.06
C GLY A 123 -9.65 2.06 -1.56
N VAL A 124 -9.28 0.99 -0.83
CA VAL A 124 -8.13 0.15 -1.20
C VAL A 124 -8.23 -0.41 -2.62
N TRP A 125 -9.44 -0.63 -3.13
CA TRP A 125 -9.68 -1.11 -4.49
C TRP A 125 -9.01 -0.24 -5.58
N ALA A 126 -8.79 1.05 -5.31
CA ALA A 126 -8.21 2.02 -6.23
C ALA A 126 -6.72 2.31 -6.00
N ASN A 127 -6.12 1.78 -4.93
CA ASN A 127 -4.75 2.10 -4.50
C ASN A 127 -3.72 1.04 -4.93
N PHE A 128 -3.94 0.42 -6.08
CA PHE A 128 -2.97 -0.52 -6.66
C PHE A 128 -1.82 0.23 -7.35
N PRO A 129 -0.62 -0.37 -7.44
CA PRO A 129 -0.17 -1.61 -6.78
C PRO A 129 -0.03 -1.51 -5.25
N TYR A 130 -0.08 -2.67 -4.59
CA TYR A 130 -0.08 -2.83 -3.14
C TYR A 130 1.31 -3.08 -2.55
N LEU A 131 1.37 -3.07 -1.22
CA LEU A 131 2.57 -3.01 -0.37
C LEU A 131 3.29 -1.66 -0.46
N HIS A 132 4.17 -1.40 0.49
CA HIS A 132 4.84 -0.10 0.63
C HIS A 132 5.72 0.28 -0.57
N ASN A 133 6.13 -0.70 -1.38
CA ASN A 133 6.96 -0.53 -2.57
C ASN A 133 6.20 -0.76 -3.88
N GLY A 134 4.88 -0.94 -3.85
CA GLY A 134 4.06 -1.13 -5.04
C GLY A 134 4.38 -2.40 -5.83
N SER A 135 4.84 -3.46 -5.17
CA SER A 135 5.32 -4.68 -5.81
C SER A 135 4.24 -5.72 -6.11
N VAL A 136 3.00 -5.53 -5.64
CA VAL A 136 1.90 -6.48 -5.83
C VAL A 136 0.76 -5.83 -6.62
N PRO A 137 0.47 -6.23 -7.86
CA PRO A 137 -0.36 -5.42 -8.76
C PRO A 137 -1.88 -5.49 -8.51
N THR A 138 -2.38 -6.49 -7.78
CA THR A 138 -3.84 -6.72 -7.61
C THR A 138 -4.16 -7.30 -6.22
N LEU A 139 -5.37 -7.07 -5.69
CA LEU A 139 -5.78 -7.70 -4.41
C LEU A 139 -5.76 -9.21 -4.49
N TYR A 140 -6.05 -9.79 -5.65
CA TYR A 140 -5.98 -11.24 -5.86
C TYR A 140 -4.58 -11.82 -5.59
N HIS A 141 -3.52 -11.20 -6.12
CA HIS A 141 -2.13 -11.55 -5.81
C HIS A 141 -1.73 -11.22 -4.36
N LEU A 142 -2.29 -10.16 -3.76
CA LEU A 142 -1.98 -9.79 -2.37
C LEU A 142 -2.53 -10.80 -1.35
N LEU A 143 -3.79 -11.21 -1.55
CA LEU A 143 -4.54 -12.11 -0.67
C LEU A 143 -4.40 -13.59 -1.07
N GLY A 144 -3.59 -13.88 -2.10
CA GLY A 144 -3.15 -15.22 -2.48
C GLY A 144 -1.81 -15.61 -1.84
N PRO A 145 -1.31 -16.82 -2.14
CA PRO A 145 0.05 -17.21 -1.77
C PRO A 145 1.07 -16.26 -2.37
N ALA A 146 2.13 -15.90 -1.61
CA ALA A 146 3.18 -15.03 -2.14
C ALA A 146 3.91 -15.66 -3.35
N SER A 147 3.92 -16.99 -3.46
CA SER A 147 4.49 -17.72 -4.60
C SER A 147 3.73 -17.52 -5.93
N GLU A 148 2.48 -17.04 -5.89
CA GLU A 148 1.69 -16.72 -7.09
C GLU A 148 1.88 -15.26 -7.56
N ARG A 149 2.65 -14.45 -6.85
CA ARG A 149 2.81 -13.03 -7.16
C ARG A 149 3.75 -12.83 -8.35
N PRO A 150 3.36 -12.02 -9.36
CA PRO A 150 4.23 -11.77 -10.51
C PRO A 150 5.50 -11.05 -10.07
N ARG A 151 6.63 -11.48 -10.60
CA ARG A 151 7.95 -10.87 -10.47
C ARG A 151 8.16 -9.72 -11.45
N ILE A 152 7.36 -9.64 -12.51
CA ILE A 152 7.41 -8.53 -13.48
C ILE A 152 6.03 -8.15 -13.99
N PHE A 153 5.76 -6.85 -14.14
CA PHE A 153 4.53 -6.35 -14.74
C PHE A 153 4.69 -4.94 -15.33
N TYR A 154 3.84 -4.60 -16.29
CA TYR A 154 3.84 -3.32 -17.00
C TYR A 154 3.19 -2.21 -16.16
N VAL A 155 3.97 -1.20 -15.79
CA VAL A 155 3.55 -0.10 -14.89
C VAL A 155 2.46 0.77 -15.52
N PRO A 156 2.55 1.20 -16.81
CA PRO A 156 1.48 1.98 -17.44
C PRO A 156 0.14 1.22 -17.58
N GLY A 157 0.15 -0.09 -17.35
CA GLY A 157 -1.06 -0.92 -17.21
C GLY A 157 -2.00 -0.46 -16.08
N ALA A 158 -1.51 0.32 -15.12
CA ALA A 158 -2.33 0.93 -14.05
C ALA A 158 -3.41 1.89 -14.55
N THR A 159 -3.35 2.32 -15.81
CA THR A 159 -4.40 3.14 -16.46
C THR A 159 -5.66 2.34 -16.82
N ARG A 160 -5.67 1.02 -16.58
CA ARG A 160 -6.79 0.12 -16.81
C ARG A 160 -7.01 -0.77 -15.60
N PHE A 161 -8.27 -0.89 -15.19
CA PHE A 161 -8.65 -1.69 -14.04
C PHE A 161 -8.98 -3.13 -14.44
N ASP A 162 -8.27 -4.11 -13.88
CA ASP A 162 -8.62 -5.53 -13.92
C ASP A 162 -9.68 -5.80 -12.85
N ARG A 163 -10.94 -5.90 -13.27
CA ARG A 163 -12.09 -6.17 -12.40
C ARG A 163 -12.04 -7.56 -11.75
N THR A 164 -11.45 -8.54 -12.43
CA THR A 164 -11.42 -9.93 -11.96
C THR A 164 -10.43 -10.10 -10.83
N ARG A 165 -9.29 -9.40 -10.89
CA ARG A 165 -8.23 -9.48 -9.86
C ARG A 165 -8.22 -8.30 -8.90
N VAL A 166 -8.96 -7.23 -9.20
CA VAL A 166 -9.03 -5.95 -8.47
C VAL A 166 -7.66 -5.30 -8.37
N GLY A 167 -7.24 -4.68 -9.47
CA GLY A 167 -5.98 -3.97 -9.56
C GLY A 167 -5.65 -3.54 -10.98
N GLN A 168 -4.35 -3.45 -11.27
CA GLN A 168 -3.88 -3.13 -12.61
C GLN A 168 -3.77 -4.36 -13.52
N ARG A 169 -3.84 -4.12 -14.83
CA ARG A 169 -3.41 -5.12 -15.82
C ARG A 169 -1.90 -5.36 -15.74
N LEU A 170 -1.48 -6.60 -16.00
CA LEU A 170 -0.07 -7.00 -15.88
C LEU A 170 0.75 -6.76 -17.16
N LEU A 171 0.11 -6.83 -18.32
CA LEU A 171 0.76 -6.75 -19.63
C LEU A 171 0.10 -5.64 -20.47
N PRO A 172 0.85 -5.00 -21.39
CA PRO A 172 0.28 -4.07 -22.36
C PRO A 172 -0.60 -4.80 -23.38
N ASP A 173 -1.52 -4.06 -24.01
CA ASP A 173 -2.36 -4.61 -25.07
C ASP A 173 -1.51 -5.07 -26.27
N GLY A 174 -1.85 -6.23 -26.84
CA GLY A 174 -1.14 -6.81 -27.97
C GLY A 174 0.13 -7.58 -27.63
N LEU A 175 0.60 -7.55 -26.37
CA LEU A 175 1.66 -8.45 -25.93
C LEU A 175 1.09 -9.86 -25.72
N ASP A 176 1.80 -10.85 -26.23
CA ASP A 176 1.36 -12.24 -26.16
C ASP A 176 1.37 -12.75 -24.71
N ALA A 177 0.19 -13.14 -24.21
CA ALA A 177 0.04 -13.74 -22.88
C ALA A 177 0.77 -15.10 -22.74
N ARG A 178 1.31 -15.66 -23.83
CA ARG A 178 2.17 -16.86 -23.82
C ARG A 178 3.61 -16.58 -23.41
N LEU A 179 4.07 -15.32 -23.39
CA LEU A 179 5.41 -15.02 -22.89
C LEU A 179 5.49 -15.39 -21.41
N SER A 180 6.47 -16.23 -21.08
CA SER A 180 6.77 -16.57 -19.71
C SER A 180 7.33 -15.36 -18.96
N GLU A 181 7.20 -15.40 -17.63
CA GLU A 181 7.79 -14.37 -16.76
C GLU A 181 9.31 -14.24 -16.95
N ALA A 182 10.01 -15.34 -17.22
CA ALA A 182 11.44 -15.34 -17.50
C ALA A 182 11.77 -14.57 -18.79
N GLU A 183 11.00 -14.77 -19.86
CA GLU A 183 11.17 -14.03 -21.12
C GLU A 183 10.86 -12.54 -20.95
N LEU A 184 9.86 -12.19 -20.14
CA LEU A 184 9.56 -10.79 -19.83
C LEU A 184 10.70 -10.14 -19.05
N LEU A 185 11.27 -10.82 -18.05
CA LEU A 185 12.42 -10.35 -17.29
C LEU A 185 13.66 -10.15 -18.18
N GLU A 186 13.94 -11.09 -19.07
CA GLU A 186 15.06 -10.99 -20.01
C GLU A 186 14.93 -9.77 -20.92
N ARG A 187 13.73 -9.56 -21.49
CA ARG A 187 13.47 -8.48 -22.46
C ARG A 187 13.32 -7.11 -21.81
N PHE A 188 12.65 -7.05 -20.66
CA PHE A 188 12.16 -5.78 -20.09
C PHE A 188 12.60 -5.51 -18.65
N GLY A 189 13.35 -6.41 -17.99
CA GLY A 189 13.74 -6.23 -16.58
C GLY A 189 14.55 -4.94 -16.29
N ARG A 190 15.18 -4.35 -17.31
CA ARG A 190 15.89 -3.06 -17.22
C ARG A 190 15.07 -1.85 -17.66
N ASP A 191 13.88 -2.08 -18.22
CA ASP A 191 12.97 -1.03 -18.67
C ASP A 191 12.21 -0.44 -17.48
N ARG A 192 12.08 0.89 -17.43
CA ARG A 192 11.38 1.61 -16.36
C ARG A 192 9.86 1.53 -16.50
N ASP A 193 9.35 1.21 -17.69
CA ASP A 193 7.93 0.96 -17.89
C ASP A 193 7.50 -0.40 -17.31
N TRP A 194 8.46 -1.20 -16.85
CA TRP A 194 8.23 -2.48 -16.21
C TRP A 194 8.71 -2.47 -14.75
N PHE A 195 7.84 -2.88 -13.84
CA PHE A 195 8.22 -3.20 -12.48
C PHE A 195 8.87 -4.57 -12.49
N THR A 196 9.98 -4.76 -11.75
CA THR A 196 10.55 -6.09 -11.48
C THR A 196 11.00 -6.20 -10.04
N THR A 197 10.79 -7.38 -9.45
CA THR A 197 11.25 -7.71 -8.09
C THR A 197 12.76 -7.88 -7.97
N ASP A 198 13.48 -7.96 -9.09
CA ASP A 198 14.94 -8.18 -9.09
C ASP A 198 15.72 -6.89 -8.73
N ARG A 199 15.03 -5.76 -8.62
CA ARG A 199 15.63 -4.49 -8.19
C ARG A 199 15.71 -4.40 -6.65
N PRO A 200 16.78 -3.81 -6.09
CA PRO A 200 16.86 -3.56 -4.65
C PRO A 200 15.62 -2.80 -4.13
N GLY A 201 15.03 -3.26 -3.04
CA GLY A 201 13.84 -2.65 -2.44
C GLY A 201 12.52 -2.95 -3.14
N SER A 202 12.52 -3.79 -4.18
CA SER A 202 11.34 -4.10 -5.01
C SER A 202 10.75 -5.49 -4.73
N GLY A 203 11.14 -6.13 -3.63
CA GLY A 203 10.64 -7.45 -3.25
C GLY A 203 9.13 -7.48 -3.02
N ASN A 204 8.48 -8.54 -3.51
CA ASN A 204 7.03 -8.76 -3.40
C ASN A 204 6.63 -9.81 -2.35
N MET A 205 7.54 -10.13 -1.41
CA MET A 205 7.30 -11.08 -0.32
C MET A 205 6.56 -10.45 0.86
N GLY A 206 6.25 -11.27 1.87
CA GLY A 206 5.61 -10.82 3.09
C GLY A 206 4.13 -10.50 2.93
N HIS A 207 3.47 -10.18 4.04
CA HIS A 207 2.02 -10.09 4.09
C HIS A 207 1.36 -11.35 3.47
N ASP A 208 1.98 -12.51 3.68
CA ASP A 208 1.47 -13.79 3.20
C ASP A 208 0.63 -14.42 4.31
N PHE A 209 -0.67 -14.16 4.24
CA PHE A 209 -1.66 -14.75 5.13
C PHE A 209 -2.44 -15.87 4.45
N TRP A 210 -1.93 -16.43 3.35
CA TRP A 210 -2.62 -17.45 2.59
C TRP A 210 -2.96 -18.69 3.44
N ASP A 211 -2.06 -19.11 4.33
CA ASP A 211 -2.32 -20.25 5.25
C ASP A 211 -3.52 -20.03 6.18
N ARG A 212 -3.93 -18.78 6.40
CA ARG A 212 -5.13 -18.41 7.17
C ARG A 212 -6.36 -18.24 6.27
N ILE A 213 -6.18 -17.70 5.06
CA ILE A 213 -7.25 -17.50 4.07
C ILE A 213 -7.70 -18.85 3.46
N LYS A 214 -6.75 -19.75 3.20
CA LYS A 214 -6.85 -21.16 2.78
C LYS A 214 -7.46 -21.46 1.42
N THR A 215 -8.48 -20.71 0.98
CA THR A 215 -9.21 -21.05 -0.25
C THR A 215 -9.47 -19.84 -1.13
N ASP A 216 -9.66 -20.09 -2.43
CA ASP A 216 -9.98 -19.03 -3.39
C ASP A 216 -11.33 -18.38 -3.08
N GLU A 217 -12.30 -19.13 -2.57
CA GLU A 217 -13.60 -18.57 -2.19
C GLU A 217 -13.47 -17.60 -1.02
N ASN A 218 -12.60 -17.90 -0.04
CA ASN A 218 -12.31 -16.97 1.05
C ASN A 218 -11.56 -15.74 0.56
N ARG A 219 -10.58 -15.92 -0.34
CA ARG A 219 -9.87 -14.82 -1.01
C ARG A 219 -10.84 -13.89 -1.74
N ARG A 220 -11.75 -14.45 -2.55
CA ARG A 220 -12.76 -13.69 -3.28
C ARG A 220 -13.74 -12.99 -2.35
N ALA A 221 -14.20 -13.65 -1.29
CA ALA A 221 -15.06 -13.03 -0.28
C ALA A 221 -14.38 -11.82 0.36
N LEU A 222 -13.12 -11.95 0.78
CA LEU A 222 -12.35 -10.82 1.32
C LEU A 222 -12.22 -9.68 0.30
N ILE A 223 -11.90 -9.98 -0.96
CA ILE A 223 -11.82 -8.97 -2.02
C ILE A 223 -13.15 -8.24 -2.20
N GLU A 224 -14.26 -8.97 -2.24
CA GLU A 224 -15.60 -8.41 -2.39
C GLU A 224 -15.92 -7.45 -1.22
N TYR A 225 -15.55 -7.82 0.00
CA TYR A 225 -15.66 -6.93 1.15
C TYR A 225 -14.79 -5.68 1.01
N LEU A 226 -13.53 -5.82 0.57
CA LEU A 226 -12.62 -4.68 0.38
C LEU A 226 -13.10 -3.70 -0.70
N GLN A 227 -13.91 -4.14 -1.67
CA GLN A 227 -14.56 -3.24 -2.63
C GLN A 227 -15.65 -2.36 -1.99
N THR A 228 -16.18 -2.75 -0.82
CA THR A 228 -17.17 -1.95 -0.07
C THR A 228 -16.56 -0.85 0.79
N LEU A 229 -15.23 -0.86 0.97
CA LEU A 229 -14.48 0.09 1.79
C LEU A 229 -13.98 1.28 0.99
#